data_AF-A0A7C7KMI7-F1
#
_entry.id   AF-A0A7C7KMI7-F1
#
_cell.length_a   1.000
_cell.length_b   1.000
_cell.length_c   1.000
_cell.angle_alpha   90.00
_cell.angle_beta   90.00
_cell.angle_gamma   90.00
#
_symmetry.space_group_name_H-M   'P 1'
#
loop_
_entity.id
_entity.type
_entity.pdbx_description
1 polymer ?
#
loop_
_entity_poly.entity_id
_entity_poly.type
_entity_poly.pdbx_seq_one_letter_code
_entity_poly.pdbx_strand_id
1 'polypeptide(L)'
;IREITEETGAKIDIEDDGTVKVAAVDQDQAQAALDWIKSIVAEPEVGVIYNGKVVKVVDFGAFVNFLGPRDGLVHISELAPQRVATVGDVVNEGDTVKVKCIGMDRGKVKLSMKRVNQETGEDLEAEAS
;
A
#
# COMPACT_ATOMS: atom_id res chain seq x y z
N ILE A 1 -1.20 -14.62 -15.96
CA ILE A 1 -0.45 -13.96 -17.07
C ILE A 1 -0.86 -14.52 -18.44
N ARG A 2 -0.95 -15.85 -18.64
CA ARG A 2 -1.38 -16.43 -19.95
C ARG A 2 -2.85 -16.14 -20.33
N GLU A 3 -3.74 -16.05 -19.35
CA GLU A 3 -5.19 -15.91 -19.62
C GLU A 3 -5.57 -14.50 -20.13
N ILE A 4 -4.83 -13.45 -19.73
CA ILE A 4 -5.15 -12.05 -20.04
C ILE A 4 -4.67 -11.66 -21.46
N THR A 5 -3.54 -12.21 -21.90
CA THR A 5 -3.01 -11.99 -23.25
C THR A 5 -3.88 -12.59 -24.35
N GLU A 6 -4.67 -13.63 -24.03
CA GLU A 6 -5.52 -14.32 -25.00
C GLU A 6 -6.88 -13.61 -25.19
N GLU A 7 -7.44 -13.02 -24.14
CA GLU A 7 -8.72 -12.29 -24.21
C GLU A 7 -8.58 -10.83 -24.68
N THR A 8 -7.47 -10.15 -24.38
CA THR A 8 -7.34 -8.69 -24.62
C THR A 8 -6.28 -8.30 -25.65
N GLY A 9 -5.46 -9.25 -26.11
CA GLY A 9 -4.33 -8.97 -27.01
C GLY A 9 -3.30 -7.94 -26.50
N ALA A 10 -3.43 -7.49 -25.25
CA ALA A 10 -2.62 -6.46 -24.64
C ALA A 10 -1.40 -7.09 -23.97
N LYS A 11 -0.22 -6.55 -24.28
CA LYS A 11 1.02 -6.90 -23.59
C LYS A 11 1.10 -6.07 -22.31
N ILE A 12 0.94 -6.73 -21.17
CA ILE A 12 1.04 -6.11 -19.85
C ILE A 12 2.37 -6.52 -19.25
N ASP A 13 3.28 -5.57 -19.15
CA ASP A 13 4.59 -5.73 -18.51
C ASP A 13 4.52 -5.09 -17.13
N ILE A 14 4.81 -5.88 -16.09
CA ILE A 14 4.80 -5.42 -14.71
C ILE A 14 6.26 -5.43 -14.26
N GLU A 15 6.85 -4.24 -14.07
CA GLU A 15 8.18 -4.10 -13.49
C GLU A 15 8.11 -4.20 -11.96
N ASP A 16 9.16 -4.74 -11.33
CA ASP A 16 9.31 -4.90 -9.87
C ASP A 16 9.17 -3.59 -9.06
N ASP A 17 9.20 -2.43 -9.73
CA ASP A 17 8.97 -1.11 -9.14
C ASP A 17 7.47 -0.72 -9.09
N GLY A 18 6.57 -1.61 -9.50
CA GLY A 18 5.13 -1.34 -9.55
C GLY A 18 4.71 -0.50 -10.76
N THR A 19 5.60 -0.31 -11.74
CA THR A 19 5.27 0.31 -13.02
C THR A 19 4.63 -0.74 -13.93
N VAL A 20 3.33 -0.57 -14.21
CA VAL A 20 2.59 -1.42 -15.15
C VAL A 20 2.56 -0.74 -16.52
N LYS A 21 3.28 -1.29 -17.49
CA LYS A 21 3.28 -0.82 -18.88
C LYS A 21 2.30 -1.66 -19.69
N VAL A 22 1.28 -1.00 -20.23
CA VAL A 22 0.28 -1.64 -21.10
C VAL A 22 0.54 -1.21 -22.54
N ALA A 23 0.87 -2.19 -23.39
CA ALA A 23 0.93 -2.01 -24.82
C ALA A 23 -0.24 -2.76 -25.47
N ALA A 24 -1.20 -2.02 -26.00
CA ALA A 24 -2.36 -2.56 -26.71
C ALA A 24 -2.37 -2.05 -28.16
N VAL A 25 -2.89 -2.87 -29.07
CA VAL A 25 -2.89 -2.60 -30.52
C VAL A 25 -4.08 -1.72 -30.93
N ASP A 26 -5.10 -1.62 -30.07
CA ASP A 26 -6.36 -0.94 -30.35
C ASP A 26 -6.82 -0.10 -29.14
N GLN A 27 -7.47 1.04 -29.40
CA GLN A 27 -7.79 2.05 -28.38
C GLN A 27 -8.85 1.57 -27.39
N ASP A 28 -9.81 0.75 -27.85
CA ASP A 28 -10.85 0.14 -27.02
C ASP A 28 -10.27 -0.92 -26.07
N GLN A 29 -9.31 -1.73 -26.54
CA GLN A 29 -8.63 -2.71 -25.71
C GLN A 29 -7.67 -2.06 -24.72
N ALA A 30 -7.02 -0.97 -25.12
CA ALA A 30 -6.23 -0.15 -24.20
C ALA A 30 -7.11 0.41 -23.09
N GLN A 31 -8.31 0.91 -23.42
CA GLN A 31 -9.23 1.50 -22.47
C GLN A 31 -9.81 0.46 -21.49
N ALA A 32 -10.23 -0.72 -21.97
CA ALA A 32 -10.70 -1.80 -21.13
C ALA A 32 -9.60 -2.31 -20.18
N ALA A 33 -8.37 -2.47 -20.68
CA ALA A 33 -7.23 -2.82 -19.84
C ALA A 33 -6.92 -1.72 -18.82
N LEU A 34 -7.01 -0.45 -19.19
CA LEU A 34 -6.81 0.68 -18.27
C LEU A 34 -7.90 0.76 -17.20
N ASP A 35 -9.15 0.48 -17.55
CA ASP A 35 -10.28 0.50 -16.60
C ASP A 35 -10.17 -0.67 -15.61
N TRP A 36 -9.81 -1.86 -16.10
CA TRP A 36 -9.47 -3.00 -15.26
C TRP A 36 -8.27 -2.70 -14.35
N ILE A 37 -7.20 -2.14 -14.90
CA ILE A 37 -6.01 -1.79 -14.13
C ILE A 37 -6.32 -0.69 -13.13
N LYS A 38 -7.13 0.33 -13.46
CA LYS A 38 -7.60 1.34 -12.49
C LYS A 38 -8.47 0.74 -11.40
N SER A 39 -9.31 -0.24 -11.71
CA SER A 39 -10.11 -0.95 -10.71
C SER A 39 -9.26 -1.86 -9.81
N ILE A 40 -8.10 -2.31 -10.28
CA ILE A 40 -7.11 -3.10 -9.51
C ILE A 40 -6.14 -2.18 -8.75
N VAL A 41 -5.82 -1.02 -9.32
CA VAL A 41 -4.95 0.04 -8.79
C VAL A 41 -5.84 1.10 -8.16
N ALA A 42 -6.67 0.72 -7.19
CA ALA A 42 -7.28 1.70 -6.30
C ALA A 42 -6.12 2.46 -5.63
N GLU A 43 -5.91 3.70 -6.06
CA GLU A 43 -4.85 4.53 -5.50
C GLU A 43 -5.18 4.76 -4.02
N PRO A 44 -4.28 4.39 -3.10
CA PRO A 44 -4.55 4.58 -1.69
C PRO A 44 -4.68 6.07 -1.42
N GLU A 45 -5.89 6.49 -1.06
CA GLU A 45 -6.15 7.90 -0.77
C GLU A 45 -5.38 8.30 0.49
N VAL A 46 -4.64 9.40 0.37
CA VAL A 46 -3.91 9.98 1.50
C VAL A 46 -4.94 10.45 2.53
N GLY A 47 -4.78 9.99 3.76
CA GLY A 47 -5.70 10.24 4.86
C GLY A 47 -6.57 9.03 5.21
N VAL A 48 -6.62 7.99 4.37
CA VAL A 48 -7.44 6.81 4.63
C VAL A 48 -6.70 5.80 5.50
N ILE A 49 -7.45 5.20 6.42
CA ILE A 49 -7.00 4.13 7.29
C ILE A 49 -7.27 2.80 6.62
N TYR A 50 -6.23 1.98 6.50
CA TYR A 50 -6.30 0.64 5.96
C TYR A 50 -5.90 -0.38 7.02
N ASN A 51 -6.46 -1.58 6.93
CA ASN A 51 -5.98 -2.74 7.68
C ASN A 51 -4.92 -3.42 6.83
N GLY A 52 -3.70 -3.55 7.34
CA GLY A 52 -2.61 -4.18 6.63
C GLY A 52 -1.91 -5.24 7.47
N LYS A 53 -1.22 -6.14 6.79
CA LYS A 53 -0.44 -7.20 7.42
C LYS A 53 1.05 -6.89 7.29
N VAL A 54 1.77 -6.97 8.39
CA VAL A 54 3.23 -6.81 8.40
C VAL A 54 3.84 -7.96 7.61
N VAL A 55 4.49 -7.66 6.51
CA VAL A 55 5.18 -8.67 5.67
C VAL A 55 6.66 -8.77 6.02
N LYS A 56 7.24 -7.68 6.54
CA LYS A 56 8.66 -7.62 6.89
C LYS A 56 8.93 -6.54 7.93
N VAL A 57 9.78 -6.84 8.90
CA VAL A 57 10.24 -5.87 9.91
C VAL A 57 11.73 -5.57 9.69
N VAL A 58 12.12 -4.29 9.81
CA VAL A 58 13.51 -3.82 9.71
C VAL A 58 13.83 -2.85 10.85
N ASP A 59 15.10 -2.56 11.12
CA ASP A 59 15.52 -1.74 12.28
C ASP A 59 14.93 -0.32 12.29
N PHE A 60 14.63 0.25 11.12
CA PHE A 60 14.11 1.62 10.97
C PHE A 60 12.62 1.68 10.61
N GLY A 61 11.92 0.55 10.53
CA GLY A 61 10.50 0.52 10.18
C GLY A 61 9.92 -0.87 9.91
N ALA A 62 8.67 -0.92 9.46
CA ALA A 62 7.98 -2.14 9.08
C ALA A 62 7.31 -1.98 7.72
N PHE A 63 7.40 -3.02 6.89
CA PHE A 63 6.64 -3.14 5.65
C PHE A 63 5.31 -3.79 5.95
N VAL A 64 4.25 -3.07 5.60
CA VAL A 64 2.87 -3.48 5.80
C VAL A 64 2.20 -3.55 4.44
N ASN A 65 1.69 -4.72 4.11
CA ASN A 65 0.88 -4.92 2.91
C ASN A 65 -0.58 -4.66 3.28
N PHE A 66 -1.15 -3.59 2.73
CA PHE A 66 -2.48 -3.10 3.12
C PHE A 66 -3.45 -3.01 1.93
N LEU A 67 -2.95 -3.01 0.69
CA LEU A 67 -3.78 -3.01 -0.50
C LEU A 67 -3.05 -3.57 -1.74
N GLY A 68 -3.40 -4.79 -2.14
CA GLY A 68 -2.93 -5.42 -3.37
C GLY A 68 -1.39 -5.58 -3.44
N PRO A 69 -0.75 -5.28 -4.60
CA PRO A 69 0.69 -5.45 -4.79
C PRO A 69 1.54 -4.32 -4.19
N ARG A 70 0.94 -3.32 -3.55
CA ARG A 70 1.65 -2.16 -3.00
C ARG A 70 1.93 -2.35 -1.52
N ASP A 71 3.21 -2.35 -1.18
CA ASP A 71 3.64 -2.33 0.21
C ASP A 71 3.78 -0.89 0.71
N GLY A 72 3.31 -0.68 1.93
CA GLY A 72 3.54 0.56 2.64
C GLY A 72 4.66 0.39 3.66
N LEU A 73 5.42 1.46 3.88
CA LEU A 73 6.48 1.52 4.87
C LEU A 73 6.02 2.38 6.04
N VAL A 74 6.02 1.81 7.24
CA VAL A 74 5.86 2.51 8.50
C VAL A 74 7.23 2.78 9.08
N HIS A 75 7.61 4.05 9.24
CA HIS A 75 8.87 4.42 9.86
C HIS A 75 8.83 4.16 11.37
N ILE A 76 9.96 3.87 12.02
CA ILE A 76 10.01 3.64 13.47
C ILE A 76 9.42 4.79 14.29
N SER A 77 9.59 6.03 13.81
CA SER A 77 9.01 7.24 14.42
C SER A 77 7.49 7.38 14.23
N GLU A 78 6.91 6.60 13.32
CA GLU A 78 5.47 6.58 13.01
C GLU A 78 4.78 5.31 13.53
N LEU A 79 5.51 4.38 14.17
CA LEU A 79 4.95 3.16 14.77
C LEU A 79 4.16 3.46 16.04
N ALA A 80 4.72 4.28 16.92
CA ALA A 80 4.11 4.61 18.21
C ALA A 80 4.45 6.05 18.61
N PRO A 81 3.60 6.71 19.42
CA PRO A 81 3.89 8.02 19.99
C PRO A 81 5.02 8.00 21.04
N GLN A 82 5.30 6.82 21.61
CA GLN A 82 6.37 6.61 22.58
C GLN A 82 7.72 6.29 21.92
N ARG A 83 8.82 6.47 22.65
CA ARG A 83 10.16 6.14 22.16
C ARG A 83 10.33 4.63 22.03
N VAL A 84 10.22 4.13 20.81
CA VAL A 84 10.43 2.72 20.48
C VAL A 84 11.93 2.43 20.41
N ALA A 85 12.39 1.42 21.14
CA ALA A 85 13.79 0.96 21.09
C ALA A 85 14.06 0.11 19.84
N THR A 86 13.12 -0.80 19.52
CA THR A 86 13.20 -1.71 18.38
C THR A 86 11.82 -1.91 17.79
N VAL A 87 11.70 -1.92 16.46
CA VAL A 87 10.42 -2.11 15.74
C VAL A 87 9.74 -3.42 16.13
N GLY A 88 10.51 -4.50 16.28
CA GLY A 88 10.03 -5.84 16.65
C GLY A 88 9.31 -5.93 18.00
N ASP A 89 9.52 -4.95 18.89
CA ASP A 89 8.80 -4.89 20.16
C ASP A 89 7.36 -4.36 19.98
N VAL A 90 7.12 -3.58 18.91
CA VAL A 90 5.82 -2.96 18.63
C VAL A 90 5.03 -3.75 17.59
N VAL A 91 5.71 -4.24 16.55
CA VAL A 91 5.09 -4.98 15.45
C VAL A 91 5.93 -6.18 15.06
N ASN A 92 5.28 -7.30 14.77
CA ASN A 92 5.93 -8.54 14.37
C ASN A 92 5.54 -8.92 12.94
N GLU A 93 6.40 -9.70 12.28
CA GLU A 93 6.08 -10.24 10.96
C GLU A 93 4.82 -11.11 11.03
N GLY A 94 3.86 -10.84 10.15
CA GLY A 94 2.56 -11.48 10.10
C GLY A 94 1.47 -10.82 10.93
N ASP A 95 1.79 -9.78 11.71
CA ASP A 95 0.82 -9.07 12.54
C ASP A 95 -0.14 -8.23 11.70
N THR A 96 -1.41 -8.12 12.13
CA THR A 96 -2.43 -7.33 11.42
C THR A 96 -2.61 -5.99 12.15
N VAL A 97 -2.21 -4.93 11.47
CA VAL A 97 -2.13 -3.58 12.02
C VAL A 97 -2.97 -2.60 11.20
N LYS A 98 -3.47 -1.55 11.85
CA LYS A 98 -4.18 -0.46 11.19
C LYS A 98 -3.20 0.65 10.84
N VAL A 99 -3.18 1.08 9.59
CA VAL A 99 -2.19 2.01 9.06
C VAL A 99 -2.89 3.11 8.28
N LYS A 100 -2.55 4.37 8.56
CA LYS A 100 -3.03 5.51 7.78
C LYS A 100 -2.04 5.82 6.66
N CYS A 101 -2.56 5.96 5.44
CA CYS A 101 -1.79 6.50 4.33
C CYS A 101 -1.53 7.99 4.58
N ILE A 102 -0.27 8.37 4.79
CA ILE A 102 0.13 9.78 4.99
C ILE A 102 0.76 10.39 3.74
N GLY A 103 1.02 9.58 2.71
CA GLY A 103 1.57 10.03 1.45
C GLY A 103 2.12 8.88 0.62
N MET A 104 2.55 9.19 -0.61
CA MET A 104 3.17 8.24 -1.52
C MET A 104 4.47 8.84 -2.06
N ASP A 105 5.53 8.05 -2.09
CA ASP A 105 6.86 8.47 -2.55
C ASP A 105 7.44 7.40 -3.47
N ARG A 106 7.58 7.72 -4.77
CA ARG A 106 8.23 6.86 -5.79
C ARG A 106 7.81 5.37 -5.69
N GLY A 107 6.50 5.11 -5.75
CA GLY A 107 5.93 3.75 -5.70
C GLY A 107 5.74 3.16 -4.29
N LYS A 108 6.35 3.74 -3.25
CA LYS A 108 6.20 3.31 -1.85
C LYS A 108 5.18 4.16 -1.12
N VAL A 109 4.25 3.52 -0.42
CA VAL A 109 3.25 4.24 0.37
C VAL A 109 3.82 4.51 1.76
N LYS A 110 3.80 5.77 2.19
CA LYS A 110 4.17 6.15 3.56
C LYS A 110 2.97 5.92 4.45
N LEU A 111 3.15 5.06 5.43
CA LEU A 111 2.12 4.69 6.38
C LEU A 111 2.49 5.19 7.78
N SER A 112 1.47 5.50 8.56
CA SER A 112 1.62 5.87 9.96
C SER A 112 0.66 5.06 10.83
N MET A 113 1.19 4.44 11.89
CA MET A 113 0.40 3.72 12.89
C MET A 113 0.06 4.61 14.08
N LYS A 114 0.90 5.59 14.40
CA LYS A 114 0.65 6.51 15.54
C LYS A 114 -0.54 7.44 15.34
N ARG A 115 -0.94 7.68 14.08
CA ARG A 115 -2.09 8.52 13.71
C ARG A 115 -3.42 7.75 13.71
N VAL A 116 -3.35 6.43 13.93
CA VAL A 116 -4.52 5.54 13.95
C VAL A 116 -4.60 4.87 15.29
N ASN A 117 -5.78 4.90 15.88
CA ASN A 117 -6.03 4.07 17.03
C ASN A 117 -6.11 2.60 16.59
N GLN A 118 -5.18 1.76 17.07
CA GLN A 118 -5.20 0.33 16.74
C GLN A 118 -6.45 -0.37 17.27
N GLU A 119 -6.97 0.08 18.43
CA GLU A 119 -8.15 -0.49 19.07
C GLU A 119 -9.43 -0.07 18.33
N THR A 120 -9.67 1.22 18.14
CA THR A 120 -10.94 1.72 17.56
C THR A 120 -10.89 1.85 16.04
N GLY A 121 -9.70 1.96 15.44
CA GLY A 121 -9.54 2.30 14.02
C GLY A 121 -9.87 3.75 13.69
N GLU A 122 -10.02 4.60 14.70
CA GLU A 122 -10.30 6.02 14.53
C GLU A 122 -9.03 6.79 14.15
N ASP A 123 -9.25 7.86 13.39
CA ASP A 123 -8.22 8.76 12.95
C ASP A 123 -7.92 9.78 14.05
N LEU A 124 -6.79 9.60 14.75
CA LEU A 124 -6.41 10.44 15.89
C LEU A 124 -6.00 11.87 15.48
N GLU A 125 -5.88 12.15 14.19
CA GLU A 125 -5.43 13.43 13.66
C GLU A 125 -6.56 14.25 13.04
N ALA A 126 -7.61 13.60 12.52
CA ALA A 126 -8.81 14.26 11.99
C ALA A 126 -9.60 15.02 13.08
N GLU A 127 -9.50 14.61 14.35
CA GLU A 127 -10.15 15.31 15.47
C GLU A 127 -9.35 16.52 15.99
N ALA A 128 -8.13 16.74 15.49
CA ALA A 128 -7.24 17.80 15.97
C ALA A 128 -7.20 19.07 15.10
N SER A 129 -8.10 19.23 14.12
CA SER A 129 -8.23 20.46 13.28
C SER A 129 -9.55 21.19 13.49
#